data_AF-A0A8T2UIN6-F1
#
_entry.id   AF-A0A8T2UIN6-F1
#
_cell.length_a   1.000
_cell.length_b   1.000
_cell.length_c   1.000
_cell.angle_alpha   90.00
_cell.angle_beta   90.00
_cell.angle_gamma   90.00
#
_symmetry.space_group_name_H-M   'P 1'
#
loop_
_entity.id
_entity.type
_entity.pdbx_description
1 polymer ?
#
loop_
_entity_poly.entity_id
_entity_poly.type
_entity_poly.pdbx_seq_one_letter_code
_entity_poly.pdbx_strand_id
1 'polypeptide(L)'
;MFLRPAFTSSPSSGLTKGNYTQLTELHTKYKEKGFEILAFPCNQFANQEPGNNDEIKEFACTRFKAEFPIFGKINVNGKNTAPIYNFLKANSKAGVLGSRINWNFTKFLVDGDGHVKNRYSPQTSPLQIENDIKSLLGLSEL
;
A
#
# COMPACT_ATOMS: atom_id res chain seq x y z
N MET A 1 -3.02 7.33 -1.01
CA MET A 1 -2.48 6.08 -1.59
C MET A 1 -2.93 4.88 -0.75
N PHE A 2 -3.39 3.81 -1.39
CA PHE A 2 -3.71 2.55 -0.70
C PHE A 2 -2.54 1.60 -0.82
N LEU A 3 -2.03 1.18 0.34
CA LEU A 3 -0.94 0.23 0.44
C LEU A 3 -1.44 -1.08 1.02
N ARG A 4 -0.94 -2.18 0.47
CA ARG A 4 -1.08 -3.51 1.05
C ARG A 4 0.24 -3.92 1.72
N PRO A 5 0.45 -3.67 3.02
CA PRO A 5 1.62 -4.17 3.70
C PRO A 5 1.63 -5.70 3.75
N ALA A 6 2.79 -6.24 4.12
CA ALA A 6 2.95 -7.59 4.61
C ALA A 6 3.77 -7.58 5.90
N PHE A 7 3.34 -8.38 6.87
CA PHE A 7 4.05 -8.70 8.11
C PHE A 7 4.63 -10.11 8.01
N THR A 8 5.85 -10.21 7.50
CA THR A 8 6.59 -11.46 7.62
C THR A 8 7.24 -11.51 9.00
N SER A 9 6.99 -12.58 9.77
CA SER A 9 7.74 -12.90 11.01
C SER A 9 9.25 -12.99 10.77
N SER A 10 9.67 -13.14 9.51
CA SER A 10 11.02 -12.85 9.06
C SER A 10 11.10 -11.39 8.56
N PRO A 11 11.67 -10.44 9.33
CA PRO A 11 11.89 -9.05 8.90
C PRO A 11 12.87 -8.90 7.72
N SER A 12 13.27 -10.02 7.09
CA SER A 12 14.36 -10.18 6.13
C SER A 12 13.91 -10.18 4.66
N SER A 13 12.61 -10.06 4.37
CA SER A 13 12.16 -9.92 2.99
C SER A 13 12.58 -8.53 2.47
N GLY A 14 13.44 -8.49 1.44
CA GLY A 14 13.91 -7.23 0.85
C GLY A 14 12.77 -6.32 0.39
N LEU A 15 11.63 -6.92 -0.01
CA LEU A 15 10.42 -6.18 -0.34
C LEU A 15 9.81 -5.49 0.87
N THR A 16 9.69 -6.17 2.02
CA THR A 16 9.10 -5.58 3.24
C THR A 16 9.91 -4.38 3.71
N LYS A 17 11.23 -4.55 3.87
CA LYS A 17 12.11 -3.47 4.32
C LYS A 17 12.10 -2.29 3.36
N GLY A 18 12.34 -2.54 2.06
CA GLY A 18 12.40 -1.49 1.05
C GLY A 18 11.09 -0.72 0.92
N ASN A 19 9.96 -1.43 0.90
CA ASN A 19 8.66 -0.78 0.80
C ASN A 19 8.37 0.08 2.03
N TYR A 20 8.40 -0.47 3.24
CA TYR A 20 8.05 0.30 4.43
C TYR A 20 8.93 1.53 4.61
N THR A 21 10.26 1.40 4.44
CA THR A 21 11.18 2.54 4.56
C THR A 21 10.83 3.66 3.58
N GLN A 22 10.66 3.34 2.31
CA GLN A 22 10.37 4.35 1.28
C GLN A 22 8.96 4.93 1.39
N LEU A 23 8.00 4.16 1.90
CA LEU A 23 6.63 4.63 2.14
C LEU A 23 6.58 5.60 3.33
N THR A 24 7.28 5.27 4.42
CA THR A 24 7.43 6.20 5.55
C THR A 24 8.11 7.49 5.09
N GLU A 25 9.16 7.40 4.27
CA GLU A 25 9.84 8.58 3.70
C GLU A 25 8.89 9.47 2.90
N LEU A 26 8.14 8.91 1.95
CA LEU A 26 7.18 9.66 1.14
C LEU A 26 6.06 10.25 1.99
N HIS A 27 5.53 9.49 2.96
CA HIS A 27 4.51 9.97 3.87
C HIS A 27 5.01 11.17 4.67
N THR A 28 6.19 11.08 5.30
CA THR A 28 6.79 12.19 6.03
C THR A 28 6.97 13.43 5.15
N LYS A 29 7.39 13.27 3.90
CA LYS A 29 7.64 14.38 2.97
C LYS A 29 6.36 15.10 2.50
N TYR A 30 5.24 14.38 2.40
CA TYR A 30 4.04 14.85 1.72
C TYR A 30 2.75 14.85 2.56
N LYS A 31 2.75 14.33 3.80
CA LYS A 31 1.55 14.28 4.66
C LYS A 31 0.92 15.66 4.89
N GLU A 32 1.75 16.65 5.20
CA GLU A 32 1.33 18.05 5.39
C GLU A 32 0.92 18.73 4.08
N LYS A 33 1.10 18.06 2.94
CA LYS A 33 0.73 18.55 1.61
C LYS A 33 -0.51 17.83 1.06
N GLY A 34 -1.22 17.04 1.88
CA GLY A 34 -2.44 16.35 1.49
C GLY A 34 -2.25 14.91 1.00
N PHE A 35 -1.06 14.31 1.19
CA PHE A 35 -0.81 12.91 0.84
C PHE A 35 -0.94 11.97 2.05
N GLU A 36 -1.85 11.01 1.97
CA GLU A 36 -2.04 9.99 3.01
C GLU A 36 -1.76 8.58 2.48
N ILE A 37 -1.27 7.68 3.33
CA ILE A 37 -1.12 6.25 3.06
C ILE A 37 -2.10 5.45 3.90
N LEU A 38 -2.97 4.68 3.26
CA LEU A 38 -3.91 3.80 3.94
C LEU A 38 -3.44 2.35 3.80
N ALA A 39 -2.96 1.74 4.89
CA ALA A 39 -2.35 0.43 4.87
C ALA A 39 -3.32 -0.68 5.31
N PHE A 40 -3.55 -1.66 4.44
CA PHE A 40 -4.49 -2.77 4.66
C PHE A 40 -3.78 -4.13 4.73
N PRO A 41 -3.45 -4.62 5.94
CA PRO A 41 -2.83 -5.94 6.15
C PRO A 41 -3.67 -7.08 5.58
N CYS A 42 -3.01 -8.15 5.14
CA CYS A 42 -3.72 -9.31 4.58
C CYS A 42 -2.84 -10.56 4.49
N ASN A 43 -3.38 -11.71 4.95
CA ASN A 43 -2.63 -12.96 5.03
C ASN A 43 -2.79 -13.92 3.83
N GLN A 44 -3.42 -13.49 2.73
CA GLN A 44 -3.76 -14.38 1.59
C GLN A 44 -2.55 -14.81 0.72
N PHE A 45 -1.32 -14.41 1.04
CA PHE A 45 -0.14 -14.56 0.18
C PHE A 45 0.99 -15.20 0.97
N ALA A 46 1.17 -16.51 0.77
CA ALA A 46 2.15 -17.33 1.47
C ALA A 46 2.15 -17.17 3.00
N ASN A 47 0.97 -16.86 3.58
CA ASN A 47 0.80 -16.58 5.00
C ASN A 47 1.82 -15.58 5.58
N GLN A 48 2.17 -14.56 4.79
CA GLN A 48 3.12 -13.50 5.13
C GLN A 48 2.52 -12.38 6.00
N GLU A 49 1.44 -12.65 6.73
CA GLU A 49 0.83 -11.75 7.72
C GLU A 49 0.06 -12.54 8.80
N PRO A 50 0.75 -13.47 9.51
CA PRO A 50 0.07 -14.40 10.42
C PRO A 50 -0.40 -13.73 11.71
N GLY A 51 0.20 -12.61 12.09
CA GLY A 51 -0.11 -11.87 13.32
C GLY A 51 -1.54 -11.35 13.40
N ASN A 52 -1.92 -10.95 14.61
CA ASN A 52 -3.15 -10.21 14.87
C ASN A 52 -2.98 -8.72 14.53
N ASN A 53 -4.08 -7.95 14.56
CA ASN A 53 -4.07 -6.55 14.14
C ASN A 53 -3.12 -5.68 14.98
N ASP A 54 -3.03 -5.93 16.28
CA ASP A 54 -2.18 -5.15 17.20
C ASP A 54 -0.70 -5.44 16.96
N GLU A 55 -0.33 -6.72 16.78
CA GLU A 55 1.04 -7.13 16.45
C GLU A 55 1.52 -6.53 15.12
N ILE A 56 0.65 -6.53 14.10
CA ILE A 56 0.96 -5.97 12.78
C ILE A 56 1.19 -4.46 12.88
N LYS A 57 0.30 -3.77 13.59
CA LYS A 57 0.39 -2.32 13.79
C LYS A 57 1.66 -1.96 14.58
N GLU A 58 1.88 -2.64 15.70
CA GLU A 58 3.06 -2.43 16.54
C GLU A 58 4.35 -2.63 15.75
N PHE A 59 4.41 -3.70 14.94
CA PHE A 59 5.56 -3.94 14.07
C PHE A 59 5.79 -2.81 13.06
N ALA A 60 4.76 -2.36 12.35
CA ALA A 60 4.90 -1.28 11.38
C ALA A 60 5.37 0.04 12.04
N CYS A 61 4.76 0.40 13.17
CA CYS A 61 5.05 1.63 13.89
C CYS A 61 6.43 1.60 14.55
N THR A 62 6.81 0.52 15.23
CA THR A 62 8.10 0.46 15.93
C THR A 62 9.27 0.21 14.97
N ARG A 63 9.13 -0.75 14.05
CA ARG A 63 10.24 -1.18 13.20
C ARG A 63 10.55 -0.20 12.09
N PHE A 64 9.50 0.41 11.52
CA PHE A 64 9.60 1.26 10.33
C PHE A 64 9.14 2.69 10.56
N LYS A 65 8.80 3.05 11.81
CA LYS A 65 8.35 4.39 12.18
C LYS A 65 7.17 4.85 11.29
N ALA A 66 6.29 3.92 10.95
CA ALA A 66 5.12 4.22 10.15
C ALA A 66 4.17 5.12 10.95
N GLU A 67 3.93 6.32 10.44
CA GLU A 67 3.01 7.31 11.03
C GLU A 67 1.65 7.36 10.32
N PHE A 68 1.44 6.50 9.32
CA PHE A 68 0.22 6.45 8.53
C PHE A 68 -0.75 5.37 9.05
N PRO A 69 -2.07 5.47 8.79
CA PRO A 69 -3.07 4.51 9.27
C PRO A 69 -2.81 3.06 8.82
N ILE A 70 -2.67 2.16 9.80
CA ILE A 70 -2.69 0.70 9.62
C ILE A 70 -4.06 0.17 10.06
N PHE A 71 -4.85 -0.34 9.10
CA PHE A 71 -6.19 -0.86 9.35
C PHE A 71 -6.17 -2.32 9.80
N GLY A 72 -7.35 -2.84 10.18
CA GLY A 72 -7.52 -4.26 10.45
C GLY A 72 -7.29 -5.13 9.21
N LYS A 73 -6.92 -6.38 9.44
CA LYS A 73 -6.68 -7.37 8.39
C LYS A 73 -7.93 -7.61 7.53
N ILE A 74 -7.76 -7.59 6.22
CA ILE A 74 -8.85 -7.84 5.26
C ILE A 74 -8.46 -8.87 4.19
N ASN A 75 -9.47 -9.36 3.45
CA ASN A 75 -9.25 -10.11 2.23
C ASN A 75 -9.30 -9.16 1.02
N VAL A 76 -8.38 -9.35 0.08
CA VAL A 76 -8.28 -8.54 -1.15
C VAL A 76 -8.69 -9.32 -2.40
N ASN A 77 -8.78 -10.65 -2.27
CA ASN A 77 -9.15 -11.58 -3.32
C ASN A 77 -10.24 -12.57 -2.83
N GLY A 78 -10.94 -13.19 -3.78
CA GLY A 78 -11.96 -14.20 -3.52
C GLY A 78 -13.32 -13.64 -3.09
N LYS A 79 -14.23 -14.54 -2.70
CA LYS A 79 -15.63 -14.21 -2.35
C LYS A 79 -15.76 -13.19 -1.21
N ASN A 80 -14.79 -13.20 -0.29
CA ASN A 80 -14.78 -12.33 0.88
C ASN A 80 -13.96 -11.05 0.68
N THR A 81 -13.69 -10.65 -0.57
CA THR A 81 -12.94 -9.42 -0.85
C THR A 81 -13.63 -8.21 -0.21
N ALA A 82 -12.88 -7.40 0.54
CA ALA A 82 -13.39 -6.18 1.14
C ALA A 82 -13.91 -5.21 0.05
N PRO A 83 -15.03 -4.49 0.28
CA PRO A 83 -15.62 -3.60 -0.71
C PRO A 83 -14.64 -2.59 -1.33
N ILE A 84 -13.75 -2.02 -0.51
CA ILE A 84 -12.72 -1.09 -0.99
C ILE A 84 -11.77 -1.74 -2.01
N TYR A 85 -11.38 -3.00 -1.82
CA TYR A 85 -10.54 -3.70 -2.79
C TYR A 85 -11.32 -4.14 -4.04
N ASN A 86 -12.63 -4.39 -3.95
CA ASN A 86 -13.45 -4.56 -5.16
C ASN A 86 -13.47 -3.27 -5.99
N PHE A 87 -13.70 -2.12 -5.35
CA PHE A 87 -13.65 -0.81 -5.99
C PHE A 87 -12.28 -0.52 -6.63
N LEU A 88 -11.19 -0.67 -5.88
CA LEU A 88 -9.83 -0.41 -6.37
C LEU A 88 -9.48 -1.29 -7.58
N LYS A 89 -9.81 -2.59 -7.53
CA LYS A 89 -9.57 -3.51 -8.64
C LYS A 89 -10.39 -3.16 -9.88
N ALA A 90 -11.67 -2.83 -9.70
CA ALA A 90 -12.59 -2.52 -10.79
C ALA A 90 -12.25 -1.20 -11.51
N ASN A 91 -11.71 -0.22 -10.77
CA ASN A 91 -11.40 1.11 -11.29
C ASN A 91 -9.92 1.30 -11.64
N SER A 92 -9.14 0.22 -11.71
CA SER A 92 -7.72 0.27 -12.09
C SER A 92 -7.48 -0.46 -13.40
N LYS A 93 -6.40 -0.09 -14.11
CA LYS A 93 -5.90 -0.93 -15.20
C LYS A 93 -5.57 -2.32 -14.67
N ALA A 94 -6.07 -3.34 -15.35
CA ALA A 94 -5.79 -4.73 -15.01
C ALA A 94 -4.27 -4.99 -15.03
N GLY A 95 -3.78 -5.74 -14.04
CA GLY A 95 -2.41 -6.23 -14.04
C GLY A 95 -2.24 -7.44 -14.96
N VAL A 96 -1.05 -8.04 -14.93
CA VAL A 96 -0.69 -9.21 -15.76
C VAL A 96 -1.65 -10.40 -15.60
N LEU A 97 -2.28 -10.56 -14.43
CA LEU A 97 -3.25 -11.63 -14.15
C LEU A 97 -4.68 -11.08 -14.01
N GLY A 98 -5.01 -10.05 -14.80
CA GLY A 98 -6.30 -9.39 -14.74
C GLY A 98 -6.44 -8.49 -13.51
N SER A 99 -7.66 -8.43 -12.97
CA SER A 99 -7.97 -7.55 -11.83
C SER A 99 -7.45 -8.07 -10.49
N ARG A 100 -7.09 -9.36 -10.38
CA ARG A 100 -6.64 -10.01 -9.13
C ARG A 100 -5.40 -9.34 -8.53
N ILE A 101 -5.33 -9.22 -7.20
CA ILE A 101 -4.09 -8.78 -6.52
C ILE A 101 -3.08 -9.93 -6.53
N ASN A 102 -1.88 -9.68 -7.05
CA ASN A 102 -0.90 -10.74 -7.32
C ASN A 102 0.02 -11.04 -6.14
N TRP A 103 0.37 -10.02 -5.35
CA TRP A 103 1.24 -10.19 -4.19
C TRP A 103 1.09 -9.02 -3.20
N ASN A 104 1.81 -9.15 -2.09
CA ASN A 104 2.07 -8.08 -1.12
C ASN A 104 2.68 -6.84 -1.77
N PHE A 105 2.42 -5.66 -1.20
CA PHE A 105 2.89 -4.36 -1.70
C PHE A 105 2.39 -3.97 -3.09
N THR A 106 1.26 -4.52 -3.55
CA THR A 106 0.46 -3.87 -4.60
C THR A 106 -0.04 -2.53 -4.06
N LYS A 107 0.06 -1.47 -4.87
CA LYS A 107 -0.27 -0.10 -4.46
C LYS A 107 -1.29 0.50 -5.40
N PHE A 108 -2.20 1.31 -4.88
CA PHE A 108 -3.13 2.11 -5.69
C PHE A 108 -2.95 3.58 -5.35
N LEU A 109 -2.73 4.40 -6.37
CA LEU A 109 -2.77 5.84 -6.24
C LEU A 109 -4.17 6.32 -6.57
N VAL A 110 -4.74 7.08 -5.65
CA VAL A 110 -6.10 7.60 -5.70
C VAL A 110 -6.00 9.11 -5.47
N ASP A 111 -6.69 9.89 -6.30
CA ASP A 111 -6.71 11.35 -6.18
C ASP A 111 -7.66 11.84 -5.07
N GLY A 112 -7.70 13.16 -4.85
CA GLY A 112 -8.53 13.78 -3.81
C GLY A 112 -10.04 13.59 -4.01
N ASP A 113 -10.46 13.29 -5.25
CA ASP A 113 -11.86 13.02 -5.60
C ASP A 113 -12.22 11.52 -5.49
N GLY A 114 -11.26 10.67 -5.13
CA GLY A 114 -11.45 9.24 -4.96
C GLY A 114 -11.28 8.42 -6.25
N HIS A 115 -10.81 9.01 -7.35
CA HIS A 115 -10.55 8.28 -8.59
C HIS A 115 -9.21 7.54 -8.53
N VAL A 116 -9.23 6.28 -8.93
CA VAL A 116 -8.02 5.47 -9.03
C VAL A 116 -7.21 5.90 -10.24
N LYS A 117 -6.07 6.55 -10.01
CA LYS A 117 -5.19 7.06 -11.07
C LYS A 117 -4.25 6.01 -11.59
N ASN A 118 -3.75 5.17 -10.70
CA ASN A 118 -2.79 4.15 -11.08
C ASN A 118 -2.77 2.96 -10.10
N ARG A 119 -2.25 1.84 -10.59
CA ARG A 119 -2.01 0.62 -9.84
C ARG A 119 -0.59 0.14 -10.11
N TYR A 120 0.21 0.02 -9.06
CA TYR A 120 1.62 -0.36 -9.17
C TYR A 120 1.85 -1.78 -8.68
N SER A 121 2.79 -2.46 -9.33
CA SER A 121 3.15 -3.82 -8.98
C SER A 121 3.90 -3.86 -7.65
N PRO A 122 3.96 -5.04 -6.99
CA PRO A 122 4.82 -5.27 -5.83
C PRO A 122 6.28 -4.81 -6.02
N GLN A 123 6.80 -4.95 -7.24
CA GLN A 123 8.19 -4.64 -7.59
C GLN A 123 8.44 -3.15 -7.84
N THR A 124 7.40 -2.36 -8.12
CA THR A 124 7.55 -0.91 -8.21
C THR A 124 7.93 -0.35 -6.85
N SER A 125 9.12 0.26 -6.79
CA SER A 125 9.61 0.96 -5.61
C SER A 125 8.69 2.15 -5.31
N PRO A 126 8.28 2.37 -4.04
CA PRO A 126 7.51 3.55 -3.68
C PRO A 126 8.11 4.87 -4.18
N LEU A 127 9.43 5.06 -4.13
CA LEU A 127 10.08 6.29 -4.61
C LEU A 127 9.87 6.53 -6.12
N GLN A 128 9.68 5.47 -6.92
CA GLN A 128 9.36 5.62 -8.35
C GLN A 128 7.95 6.23 -8.57
N ILE A 129 7.10 6.23 -7.54
CA ILE A 129 5.73 6.78 -7.56
C ILE A 129 5.73 8.25 -7.14
N GLU A 130 6.85 8.79 -6.66
CA GLU A 130 6.94 10.14 -6.10
C GLU A 130 6.49 11.23 -7.09
N ASN A 131 6.88 11.11 -8.36
CA ASN A 131 6.47 12.09 -9.37
C ASN A 131 4.95 12.08 -9.62
N ASP A 132 4.32 10.91 -9.60
CA ASP A 132 2.86 10.79 -9.73
C ASP A 132 2.17 11.42 -8.51
N ILE A 133 2.74 11.23 -7.30
CA ILE A 133 2.25 11.88 -6.08
C ILE A 133 2.37 13.40 -6.21
N LYS A 134 3.56 13.92 -6.56
CA LYS A 134 3.78 15.36 -6.74
C LYS A 134 2.83 15.96 -7.77
N SER A 135 2.58 15.26 -8.88
CA SER A 135 1.64 15.70 -9.91
C SER A 135 0.21 15.85 -9.35
N LEU A 136 -0.29 14.87 -8.59
CA LEU A 136 -1.62 14.96 -7.98
C LEU A 136 -1.71 16.01 -6.86
N LEU A 137 -0.60 16.34 -6.22
CA LEU A 137 -0.53 17.40 -5.21
C LEU A 137 -0.33 18.80 -5.82
N GLY A 138 -0.20 18.92 -7.15
CA GLY A 138 0.11 20.20 -7.81
C GLY A 138 1.53 20.72 -7.52
N LEU A 139 2.47 19.81 -7.22
CA LEU A 139 3.87 20.11 -6.89
C LEU A 139 4.85 19.76 -8.03
N SER A 140 4.35 19.52 -9.24
CA SER A 140 5.18 19.33 -10.42
C SER A 140 5.84 20.66 -10.81
N GLU A 141 7.16 20.65 -10.99
CA GLU A 141 7.88 21.78 -11.59
C GLU A 141 7.43 21.92 -13.04
N LEU A 142 7.16 23.17 -13.46
CA LEU A 142 6.83 23.54 -14.84
C LEU A 142 7.99 23.21 -15.79
#